data_AF-A0A848XY86-F1
#
_entry.id   AF-A0A848XY86-F1
#
_cell.length_a   1.000
_cell.length_b   1.000
_cell.length_c   1.000
_cell.angle_alpha   90.00
_cell.angle_beta   90.00
_cell.angle_gamma   90.00
#
_symmetry.space_group_name_H-M   'P 1'
#
loop_
_entity.id
_entity.type
_entity.pdbx_description
1 polymer ?
#
loop_
_entity_poly.entity_id
_entity_poly.type
_entity_poly.pdbx_seq_one_letter_code
_entity_poly.pdbx_strand_id
1 'polypeptide(L)' 'MASGRGRPKLMFRTSVEQIAATERLADASGLTRSDVIRQALAEYLDRANHADRAPDPR' A
#
# COMPACT_ATOMS: atom_id res chain seq x y z
N MET A 1 -26.00 -12.58 11.54
CA MET A 1 -24.77 -12.65 12.36
C MET A 1 -23.60 -12.17 11.50
N ALA A 2 -23.15 -10.92 11.66
CA ALA A 2 -21.95 -10.42 10.98
C ALA A 2 -20.80 -10.44 11.99
N SER A 3 -19.84 -11.34 11.77
CA SER A 3 -18.64 -11.51 12.59
C SER A 3 -17.82 -10.21 12.58
N GLY A 4 -18.02 -9.34 13.57
CA GLY A 4 -17.30 -8.07 13.74
C GLY A 4 -15.85 -8.26 14.19
N ARG A 5 -15.04 -9.04 13.47
CA ARG A 5 -13.59 -9.03 13.68
C ARG A 5 -13.05 -7.72 13.13
N GLY A 6 -12.66 -6.82 14.02
CA GLY A 6 -11.98 -5.57 13.64
C GLY A 6 -10.85 -5.85 12.66
N ARG A 7 -10.64 -4.93 11.71
CA ARG A 7 -9.58 -5.06 10.69
C ARG A 7 -8.24 -5.30 11.39
N PRO A 8 -7.45 -6.31 10.97
CA PRO A 8 -6.15 -6.58 11.57
C PRO A 8 -5.25 -5.35 11.41
N LYS A 9 -4.58 -4.96 12.49
CA LYS A 9 -3.58 -3.88 12.46
C LYS A 9 -2.23 -4.48 12.07
N LEU A 10 -1.58 -3.88 11.08
CA LEU A 10 -0.22 -4.22 10.65
C LEU A 10 0.73 -3.14 11.14
N MET A 11 1.90 -3.54 11.64
CA MET A 11 2.99 -2.64 11.99
C MET A 11 4.12 -2.81 10.98
N PHE A 12 4.52 -1.72 10.34
CA PHE A 12 5.65 -1.70 9.42
C PHE A 12 6.85 -1.08 10.12
N ARG A 13 8.00 -1.74 10.03
CA ARG A 13 9.29 -1.12 10.39
C ARG A 13 9.84 -0.47 9.13
N THR A 14 10.10 0.83 9.20
CA THR A 14 10.43 1.67 8.06
C THR A 14 11.39 2.78 8.50
N SER A 15 12.14 3.36 7.58
CA SER A 15 13.08 4.44 7.91
C SER A 15 12.36 5.76 8.21
N VAL A 16 13.03 6.67 8.91
CA VAL A 16 12.53 8.03 9.17
C VAL A 16 12.23 8.77 7.85
N GLU A 17 13.06 8.57 6.85
CA GLU A 17 12.89 9.16 5.51
C GLU A 17 11.60 8.67 4.84
N GLN A 18 11.30 7.36 4.92
CA GLN A 18 10.09 6.78 4.36
C GLN A 18 8.82 7.28 5.07
N ILE A 19 8.90 7.50 6.39
CA ILE A 19 7.82 8.13 7.16
C ILE A 19 7.57 9.55 6.63
N ALA A 20 8.61 10.37 6.52
CA ALA A 20 8.50 11.74 6.04
C ALA A 20 7.99 11.81 4.59
N ALA A 21 8.40 10.89 3.72
CA ALA A 21 7.89 10.81 2.36
C ALA A 21 6.39 10.47 2.32
N THR A 22 5.96 9.51 3.15
CA THR A 22 4.55 9.12 3.25
C THR A 22 3.69 10.26 3.80
N GLU A 23 4.20 11.02 4.77
CA GLU A 23 3.53 12.19 5.35
C GLU A 23 3.29 13.29 4.31
N ARG A 24 4.33 13.67 3.56
CA ARG A 24 4.20 14.67 2.49
C ARG A 24 3.16 14.28 1.45
N LEU A 25 3.09 12.99 1.10
CA LEU A 25 2.09 12.49 0.16
C LEU A 25 0.68 12.53 0.75
N ALA A 26 0.52 12.19 2.02
CA ALA A 26 -0.76 12.29 2.72
C ALA A 26 -1.26 13.73 2.73
N ASP A 27 -0.40 14.68 3.10
CA ASP A 27 -0.73 16.10 3.15
C ASP A 27 -1.11 16.65 1.76
N ALA A 28 -0.34 16.29 0.72
CA ALA A 28 -0.59 16.77 -0.65
C ALA A 28 -1.88 16.19 -1.26
N SER A 29 -2.29 14.99 -0.85
CA SER A 29 -3.47 14.30 -1.40
C SER A 29 -4.73 14.45 -0.54
N GLY A 30 -4.62 15.03 0.66
CA GLY A 30 -5.71 15.07 1.64
C GLY A 30 -6.08 13.70 2.21
N LEU A 31 -5.19 12.71 2.08
CA LEU A 31 -5.40 11.33 2.53
C LEU A 31 -4.73 11.07 3.88
N THR A 32 -5.12 10.00 4.56
CA THR A 32 -4.36 9.55 5.73
C THR A 32 -3.10 8.81 5.31
N ARG A 33 -2.06 8.79 6.16
CA ARG A 33 -0.86 7.95 5.94
C ARG A 33 -1.21 6.50 5.63
N SER A 34 -2.23 5.95 6.31
CA SER A 34 -2.66 4.57 6.08
C SER A 34 -3.31 4.37 4.71
N ASP A 35 -3.99 5.38 4.16
CA ASP A 35 -4.53 5.31 2.80
C ASP A 35 -3.41 5.33 1.76
N VAL A 36 -2.43 6.22 1.92
CA VAL A 36 -1.24 6.29 1.06
C VAL A 36 -0.50 4.95 1.05
N ILE A 37 -0.24 4.37 2.23
CA ILE A 37 0.42 3.05 2.33
C ILE A 37 -0.40 1.95 1.64
N ARG A 38 -1.73 1.95 1.82
CA ARG A 38 -2.61 0.97 1.17
C ARG A 38 -2.58 1.11 -0.36
N GLN A 39 -2.63 2.32 -0.88
CA GLN A 39 -2.57 2.58 -2.32
C GLN A 39 -1.22 2.14 -2.90
N ALA A 40 -0.11 2.55 -2.28
CA ALA A 40 1.23 2.15 -2.70
C ALA A 40 1.43 0.63 -2.69
N LEU A 41 0.91 -0.05 -1.65
CA LEU A 41 0.95 -1.51 -1.57
C LEU A 41 0.09 -2.17 -2.66
N ALA A 42 -1.11 -1.66 -2.92
CA ALA A 42 -1.99 -2.18 -3.97
C ALA A 42 -1.32 -2.05 -5.35
N GLU A 43 -0.74 -0.89 -5.67
CA GLU A 43 -0.01 -0.68 -6.93
C GLU A 43 1.22 -1.57 -7.06
N TYR A 44 1.97 -1.76 -5.97
CA TYR A 44 3.12 -2.67 -5.97
C TYR A 44 2.69 -4.11 -6.29
N LEU A 45 1.64 -4.60 -5.62
CA LEU A 45 1.11 -5.94 -5.84
C LEU A 45 0.55 -6.12 -7.25
N ASP A 46 -0.13 -5.10 -7.78
CA ASP A 46 -0.61 -5.09 -9.16
C ASP A 46 0.55 -5.22 -10.15
N ARG A 47 1.58 -4.37 -10.02
CA ARG A 47 2.79 -4.45 -10.86
C ARG A 47 3.51 -5.79 -10.72
N ALA A 48 3.64 -6.34 -9.51
CA ALA A 48 4.27 -7.63 -9.28
C ALA A 48 3.51 -8.78 -9.97
N ASN A 49 2.18 -8.81 -9.83
CA ASN A 49 1.33 -9.80 -10.49
C ASN A 49 1.36 -9.69 -12.02
N HIS A 50 1.51 -8.47 -12.56
CA HIS A 50 1.63 -8.25 -13.99
C HIS A 50 3.03 -8.59 -14.54
N ALA A 51 4.09 -8.38 -13.76
CA ALA A 51 5.46 -8.75 -14.15
C ALA A 51 5.63 -10.28 -14.31
N ASP A 52 4.96 -11.07 -13.47
CA ASP A 52 4.94 -12.54 -13.57
C ASP A 52 4.06 -13.06 -14.73
N ARG A 53 3.20 -12.22 -15.31
CA ARG A 53 2.35 -12.50 -16.47
C ARG A 53 2.89 -11.87 -17.76
N ALA A 54 4.21 -11.88 -17.97
CA ALA A 54 4.75 -11.60 -19.30
C ALA A 54 4.02 -12.50 -20.33
N PRO A 55 3.48 -11.95 -21.43
CA PRO A 55 2.75 -12.74 -22.41
C PRO A 55 3.67 -13.82 -22.98
N ASP A 56 3.19 -15.07 -23.04
CA ASP A 56 3.86 -16.15 -23.75
C ASP A 56 4.10 -15.67 -25.20
N PRO A 57 5.36 -15.53 -25.66
CA PRO A 57 5.66 -15.10 -27.02
C PRO A 57 5.44 -16.29 -27.96
N ARG A 58 4.17 -16.59 -28.24
CA ARG A 58 3.76 -17.49 -29.32
C ARG A 58 3.15 -16.71 -30.46
#